data_AF-A0A8J3N6J9-F1
#
_entry.id   AF-A0A8J3N6J9-F1
#
_cell.length_a   1.000
_cell.length_b   1.000
_cell.length_c   1.000
_cell.angle_alpha   90.00
_cell.angle_beta   90.00
_cell.angle_gamma   90.00
#
_symmetry.space_group_name_H-M   'P 1'
#
loop_
_entity.id
_entity.type
_entity.pdbx_description
1 polymer ?
#
loop_
_entity_poly.entity_id
_entity_poly.type
_entity_poly.pdbx_seq_one_letter_code
_entity_poly.pdbx_strand_id
1 'polypeptide(L)' 'MQPFIQGSNLSRRQLKEQVYPYLLRNLAVAYPNHVWGIDITYIRMQKGWMYCIWWQSWIGIRAMS' A
#
# COMPACT_ATOMS: atom_id res chain seq x y z
N MET A 1 -31.90 -20.93 18.64
CA MET A 1 -31.02 -21.62 17.68
C MET A 1 -30.35 -20.53 16.83
N GLN A 2 -29.02 -20.39 16.88
CA GLN A 2 -28.29 -19.32 16.18
C GLN A 2 -27.75 -19.85 14.83
N PRO A 3 -27.72 -19.07 13.74
CA PRO A 3 -27.24 -19.58 12.46
C PRO A 3 -25.70 -19.64 12.45
N PHE A 4 -25.17 -20.78 12.03
CA PHE A 4 -23.75 -20.99 11.75
C PHE A 4 -23.40 -20.39 10.38
N ILE A 5 -22.76 -19.22 10.36
CA ILE A 5 -22.24 -18.61 9.12
C ILE A 5 -20.80 -19.10 8.95
N GLN A 6 -20.58 -20.05 8.03
CA GLN A 6 -19.24 -20.48 7.65
C GLN A 6 -18.59 -19.39 6.78
N GLY A 7 -17.65 -18.63 7.35
CA GLY A 7 -16.87 -17.65 6.59
C GLY A 7 -16.20 -18.30 5.37
N SER A 8 -16.17 -17.58 4.25
CA SER A 8 -15.53 -18.07 3.02
C SER A 8 -14.08 -18.45 3.33
N ASN A 9 -13.73 -19.71 3.05
CA ASN A 9 -12.37 -20.22 3.18
C ASN A 9 -11.50 -19.63 2.05
N LEU A 10 -11.16 -18.36 2.15
CA LEU A 10 -10.20 -17.69 1.28
C LEU A 10 -8.73 -18.05 1.62
N SER A 11 -8.50 -19.02 2.51
CA SER A 11 -7.16 -19.43 2.94
C SER A 11 -6.65 -20.72 2.29
N ARG A 12 -7.38 -21.33 1.34
CA ARG A 12 -6.75 -22.32 0.44
C ARG A 12 -5.85 -21.57 -0.55
N ARG A 13 -4.73 -21.04 -0.04
CA ARG A 13 -3.55 -20.72 -0.83
C ARG A 13 -3.24 -21.97 -1.65
N GLN A 14 -3.48 -21.92 -2.95
CA GLN A 14 -2.86 -22.89 -3.83
C GLN A 14 -1.35 -22.76 -3.59
N LEU A 15 -0.75 -23.79 -3.01
CA LEU A 15 0.69 -23.89 -2.66
C LEU A 15 1.63 -23.78 -3.88
N LYS A 16 1.11 -23.37 -5.04
CA LYS A 16 1.78 -23.24 -6.33
C LYS A 16 1.73 -21.80 -6.87
N GLU A 17 1.31 -20.83 -6.07
CA GLU A 17 1.57 -19.43 -6.39
C GLU A 17 3.00 -19.11 -5.95
N GLN A 18 3.88 -18.96 -6.94
CA GLN A 18 5.26 -18.57 -6.74
C GLN A 18 5.26 -17.23 -6.00
N VAL A 19 5.68 -17.23 -4.73
CA VAL A 19 5.84 -16.00 -3.96
C VAL A 19 6.97 -15.22 -4.64
N TYR A 20 6.61 -14.23 -5.45
CA TYR A 20 7.59 -13.33 -6.03
C TYR A 20 8.10 -12.44 -4.89
N PRO A 21 9.37 -12.59 -4.47
CA PRO A 21 9.93 -11.67 -3.50
C PRO A 21 9.90 -10.28 -4.13
N TYR A 22 9.40 -9.31 -3.37
CA TYR A 22 9.39 -7.91 -3.79
C TYR A 22 10.79 -7.51 -4.27
N LEU A 23 10.93 -7.24 -5.57
CA LEU A 23 12.21 -6.99 -6.25
C LEU A 23 12.97 -5.78 -5.67
N LEU A 24 12.27 -4.92 -4.91
CA LEU A 24 12.81 -3.70 -4.32
C LEU A 24 13.23 -3.86 -2.85
N ARG A 25 13.14 -5.06 -2.25
CA ARG A 25 13.34 -5.26 -0.81
C ARG A 25 14.75 -4.92 -0.31
N ASN A 26 15.76 -4.97 -1.17
CA ASN A 26 17.16 -4.67 -0.84
C ASN A 26 17.73 -3.46 -1.60
N LEU A 27 16.87 -2.62 -2.18
CA LEU A 27 17.32 -1.47 -2.96
C LEU A 27 17.79 -0.35 -2.03
N ALA A 28 19.09 -0.05 -2.05
CA ALA A 28 19.65 1.10 -1.36
C ALA A 28 19.23 2.40 -2.07
N VAL A 29 18.42 3.22 -1.41
CA VAL A 29 18.00 4.53 -1.94
C VAL A 29 19.14 5.54 -1.78
N ALA A 30 20.03 5.59 -2.78
CA ALA A 30 21.25 6.40 -2.76
C ALA A 30 21.18 7.75 -3.49
N TYR A 31 20.19 7.97 -4.36
CA TYR A 31 20.13 9.15 -5.24
C TYR A 31 18.76 9.85 -5.20
N PRO A 32 18.71 11.19 -5.35
CA PRO A 32 17.46 11.92 -5.55
C PRO A 32 16.72 11.37 -6.77
N ASN A 33 15.40 11.21 -6.66
CA ASN A 33 14.49 10.59 -7.64
C ASN A 33 14.52 9.06 -7.78
N HIS A 34 15.19 8.33 -6.89
CA HIS A 34 15.23 6.87 -6.97
C HIS A 34 13.94 6.19 -6.43
N VAL A 35 13.30 6.78 -5.42
CA VAL A 35 12.07 6.24 -4.81
C VAL A 35 11.12 7.38 -4.50
N TRP A 36 9.88 7.24 -4.96
CA TRP A 36 8.76 8.15 -4.70
C TRP A 36 7.64 7.42 -3.97
N GLY A 37 7.02 8.10 -3.01
CA GLY A 37 5.77 7.69 -2.38
C GLY A 37 4.62 8.50 -2.94
N ILE A 38 3.48 7.84 -3.14
CA ILE A 38 2.22 8.49 -3.51
C ILE A 38 1.17 8.03 -2.51
N ASP A 39 0.55 9.00 -1.84
CA ASP A 39 -0.55 8.75 -0.94
C ASP A 39 -1.85 9.27 -1.58
N ILE A 40 -2.84 8.39 -1.71
CA ILE A 40 -4.18 8.74 -2.18
C ILE A 40 -5.09 8.76 -0.98
N THR A 41 -5.51 9.95 -0.57
CA THR A 41 -6.40 10.14 0.58
C THR A 41 -7.82 10.44 0.11
N TYR A 42 -8.77 9.75 0.72
CA TYR A 42 -10.17 9.99 0.54
C TYR A 42 -10.71 10.94 1.60
N ILE A 43 -11.20 12.10 1.18
CA ILE A 43 -11.79 13.08 2.08
C ILE A 43 -13.29 13.13 1.81
N ARG A 44 -14.07 12.71 2.81
CA ARG A 44 -15.53 12.67 2.75
C ARG A 44 -16.09 14.05 3.09
N MET A 45 -16.72 14.73 2.13
CA MET A 45 -17.30 16.06 2.32
C MET A 45 -18.83 16.00 2.49
N GLN A 46 -19.43 17.05 3.06
CA GLN A 46 -20.86 17.10 3.36
C GLN A 46 -21.77 16.91 2.12
N LYS A 47 -21.32 17.32 0.93
CA LYS A 47 -22.06 17.17 -0.34
C LYS A 47 -21.18 16.60 -1.46
N GLY A 48 -20.28 15.66 -1.15
CA GLY A 48 -19.51 14.99 -2.18
C GLY A 48 -18.22 14.34 -1.68
N TRP A 49 -17.34 14.05 -2.63
CA TRP A 49 -16.11 13.30 -2.43
C TRP A 49 -14.94 14.07 -3.00
N MET A 50 -13.85 14.15 -2.24
CA MET A 50 -12.59 14.71 -2.70
C MET A 50 -11.51 13.64 -2.61
N TYR A 51 -10.80 13.45 -3.72
CA TYR A 51 -9.59 12.63 -3.78
C TYR A 51 -8.40 13.57 -3.75
N CYS A 52 -7.57 13.44 -2.73
CA CYS A 52 -6.32 14.18 -2.65
C CYS A 52 -5.18 13.24 -3.00
N ILE A 53 -4.32 13.66 -3.92
CA ILE A 53 -3.12 12.95 -4.32
C ILE A 53 -1.95 13.81 -3.89
N TRP A 54 -1.04 13.23 -3.13
CA TRP A 54 0.17 13.89 -2.71
C TRP A 54 1.41 13.09 -3.12
N TRP A 55 2.44 13.81 -3.56
CA TRP A 55 3.67 13.26 -4.11
C TRP A 55 4.82 13.58 -3.16
N GLN A 56 5.58 12.58 -2.73
CA GLN A 56 6.71 12.78 -1.82
C GLN A 56 7.95 12.01 -2.27
N SER A 57 9.07 12.70 -2.27
CA SER A 57 10.38 12.12 -2.50
C SER A 57 10.98 11.58 -1.20
N TRP A 58 11.56 10.38 -1.25
CA TRP A 58 12.24 9.74 -0.13
C TRP A 58 13.41 10.58 0.41
N ILE A 59 14.15 11.28 -0.46
CA ILE A 59 15.25 12.18 -0.06
C ILE A 59 14.75 13.29 0.86
N GLY A 60 13.55 13.84 0.58
CA GLY A 60 12.97 14.93 1.37
C GLY A 60 12.59 14.51 2.80
N ILE A 61 12.04 13.31 2.96
CA ILE A 61 11.66 12.77 4.28
C ILE A 61 12.92 12.50 5.13
N ARG A 62 13.97 11.93 4.53
CA ARG A 62 15.23 11.66 5.24
C ARG A 62 15.94 12.92 5.75
N ALA A 63 15.82 14.04 5.05
CA ALA A 63 16.46 15.30 5.44
C ALA A 63 15.77 16.00 6.62
N MET A 64 14.56 15.56 6.99
CA MET A 64 13.75 16.14 8.07
C MET A 64 13.75 15.31 9.37
N SER A 65 14.49 14.19 9.40
CA SER A 65 14.71 13.34 10.60
C SER A 65 16.04 13.64 11.25
#